data_AF-A0A7V1V1Y9-F1
#
_entry.id   AF-A0A7V1V1Y9-F1
#
_cell.length_a   1.000
_cell.length_b   1.000
_cell.length_c   1.000
_cell.angle_alpha   90.00
_cell.angle_beta   90.00
_cell.angle_gamma   90.00
#
_symmetry.space_group_name_H-M   'P 1'
#
loop_
_entity.id
_entity.type
_entity.pdbx_description
1 polymer ?
#
loop_
_entity_poly.entity_id
_entity_poly.type
_entity_poly.pdbx_seq_one_letter_code
_entity_poly.pdbx_strand_id
1 'polypeptide(L)'
;MKSFPVRFSLLFLLLVGLPLLGVAVAGKPVAQYLEFPPVTRYVDHAPFSWAWFIGTAVFVLTVVSPFLIRILTARVPTDASRFTSHASRLPWWGWLGLGITAVAWVLAWNRFDWLGELQRHTFTPLWIGYILVVNALTVRRSGRCMLLNRPRFFLALFPLSAAFWWFFEYLNRFVQNWNYAGISEIGPLEYFFYATPPFATVLPAVLGTTEWLATFARLDGPLANLWVIRLRHAKLAGWCVLVLSGAGLMGIGVWPDYLFPLLWISPLLIITGLQAIRGETTIFAFVTRGDWRPIWQPALAALLCGIFWEMWNFKSLAHWEYTVPYVHAFKIFEMPLLGYAGYLPFGLECVVIAGLLPNFTRDA
;
A
#
# COMPACT_ATOMS: atom_id res chain seq x y z
N MET A 1 7.92 5.18 -27.62
CA MET A 1 6.76 4.25 -27.67
C MET A 1 7.16 2.77 -27.80
N LYS A 2 8.19 2.39 -28.58
CA LYS A 2 8.63 0.98 -28.71
C LYS A 2 9.17 0.33 -27.41
N SER A 3 9.56 1.11 -26.40
CA SER A 3 10.09 0.62 -25.10
C SER A 3 9.02 0.30 -24.04
N PHE A 4 7.77 0.72 -24.25
CA PHE A 4 6.70 0.55 -23.27
C PHE A 4 6.25 -0.91 -23.13
N PRO A 5 5.88 -1.65 -24.19
CA PRO A 5 5.45 -3.05 -24.05
C PRO A 5 6.55 -3.95 -23.45
N VAL A 6 7.81 -3.78 -23.89
CA VAL A 6 8.96 -4.54 -23.39
C VAL A 6 9.18 -4.33 -21.88
N ARG A 7 8.93 -3.12 -21.37
CA ARG A 7 9.01 -2.82 -19.93
C ARG A 7 7.99 -3.60 -19.12
N PHE A 8 6.74 -3.59 -19.54
CA PHE A 8 5.67 -4.28 -18.82
C PHE A 8 5.84 -5.80 -18.89
N SER A 9 6.27 -6.34 -20.05
CA SER A 9 6.58 -7.77 -20.17
C SER A 9 7.69 -8.22 -19.23
N LEU A 10 8.79 -7.46 -19.13
CA LEU A 10 9.88 -7.79 -18.20
C LEU A 10 9.44 -7.71 -16.73
N LEU A 11 8.70 -6.67 -16.35
CA LEU A 11 8.16 -6.53 -15.00
C LEU A 11 7.22 -7.69 -14.65
N PHE A 12 6.32 -8.03 -15.57
CA PHE A 12 5.41 -9.16 -15.40
C PHE A 12 6.17 -10.47 -15.23
N LEU A 13 7.18 -10.74 -16.08
CA LEU A 13 8.01 -11.94 -15.98
C LEU A 13 8.75 -12.03 -14.64
N LEU A 14 9.28 -10.92 -14.12
CA LEU A 14 9.97 -10.93 -12.83
C LEU A 14 8.99 -11.08 -11.66
N LEU A 15 7.91 -10.31 -11.65
CA LEU A 15 6.99 -10.24 -10.51
C LEU A 15 6.09 -11.48 -10.41
N VAL A 16 5.66 -12.06 -11.53
CA VAL A 16 4.82 -13.26 -11.59
C VAL A 16 5.64 -14.52 -11.83
N GLY A 17 6.69 -14.45 -12.65
CA GLY A 17 7.49 -15.63 -12.98
C GLY A 17 8.39 -16.11 -11.85
N LEU A 18 9.00 -15.20 -11.07
CA LEU A 18 9.99 -15.59 -10.05
C LEU A 18 9.39 -16.41 -8.90
N PRO A 19 8.25 -16.04 -8.28
CA PRO A 19 7.62 -16.88 -7.25
C PRO A 19 7.32 -18.31 -7.74
N LEU A 20 6.76 -18.43 -8.97
CA LEU A 20 6.45 -19.71 -9.60
C LEU A 20 7.71 -20.53 -9.88
N LEU A 21 8.75 -19.88 -10.41
CA LEU A 21 10.03 -20.53 -10.66
C LEU A 21 10.64 -21.06 -9.36
N GLY A 22 10.54 -20.30 -8.27
CA GLY A 22 11.06 -20.70 -6.96
C GLY A 22 10.41 -21.98 -6.43
N VAL A 23 9.09 -22.05 -6.44
CA VAL A 23 8.37 -23.26 -5.99
C VAL A 23 8.60 -24.44 -6.93
N ALA A 24 8.69 -24.21 -8.24
CA ALA A 24 8.96 -25.26 -9.22
C ALA A 24 10.38 -25.85 -9.05
N VAL A 25 11.40 -24.99 -8.89
CA VAL A 25 12.79 -25.42 -8.64
C VAL A 25 12.92 -26.15 -7.30
N ALA A 26 12.14 -25.76 -6.30
CA ALA A 26 12.08 -26.44 -5.00
C ALA A 26 11.27 -27.75 -5.03
N GLY A 27 10.70 -28.15 -6.17
CA GLY A 27 9.90 -29.38 -6.31
C GLY A 27 8.54 -29.32 -5.62
N LYS A 28 8.04 -28.12 -5.28
CA LYS A 28 6.71 -27.95 -4.68
C LYS A 28 5.62 -28.03 -5.77
N PRO A 29 4.42 -28.55 -5.44
CA PRO A 29 3.33 -28.68 -6.40
C PRO A 29 2.76 -27.31 -6.79
N VAL A 30 3.14 -26.83 -7.98
CA VAL A 30 2.75 -25.50 -8.51
C VAL A 30 1.23 -25.27 -8.49
N ALA A 31 0.43 -26.32 -8.67
CA ALA A 31 -1.02 -26.24 -8.67
C ALA A 31 -1.60 -25.62 -7.37
N GLN A 32 -0.98 -25.84 -6.21
CA GLN A 32 -1.41 -25.26 -4.93
C GLN A 32 -1.37 -23.73 -4.95
N TYR A 33 -0.38 -23.15 -5.64
CA TYR A 33 -0.17 -21.71 -5.73
C TYR A 33 -1.04 -21.04 -6.82
N LEU A 34 -1.69 -21.85 -7.66
CA LEU A 34 -2.60 -21.38 -8.72
C LEU A 34 -4.08 -21.53 -8.35
N GLU A 35 -4.39 -22.12 -7.19
CA GLU A 35 -5.75 -22.27 -6.66
C GLU A 35 -6.48 -20.91 -6.59
N PHE A 36 -7.75 -20.91 -7.00
CA PHE A 36 -8.57 -19.71 -7.03
C PHE A 36 -10.07 -20.05 -6.87
N PRO A 37 -10.77 -19.53 -5.84
CA PRO A 37 -10.26 -18.70 -4.74
C PRO A 37 -9.26 -19.44 -3.84
N PRO A 38 -8.30 -18.75 -3.19
CA PRO A 38 -7.26 -19.41 -2.39
C PRO A 38 -7.80 -19.78 -0.99
N VAL A 39 -8.68 -20.78 -0.93
CA VAL A 39 -9.35 -21.19 0.32
C VAL A 39 -8.51 -22.17 1.14
N THR A 40 -7.66 -22.96 0.49
CA THR A 40 -6.87 -23.99 1.17
C THR A 40 -5.61 -23.40 1.82
N ARG A 41 -5.38 -23.72 3.10
CA ARG A 41 -4.15 -23.37 3.83
C ARG A 41 -3.13 -24.51 3.71
N TYR A 42 -2.00 -24.22 3.07
CA TYR A 42 -0.87 -25.13 2.86
C TYR A 42 0.35 -24.78 3.73
N VAL A 43 0.43 -23.54 4.22
CA VAL A 43 1.52 -23.04 5.06
C VAL A 43 1.07 -23.06 6.52
N ASP A 44 1.81 -23.81 7.34
CA ASP A 44 1.72 -23.72 8.80
C ASP A 44 2.83 -22.77 9.28
N HIS A 45 2.43 -21.64 9.87
CA HIS A 45 3.35 -20.56 10.18
C HIS A 45 4.06 -20.76 11.52
N ALA A 46 5.35 -20.41 11.55
CA ALA A 46 6.12 -20.42 12.78
C ALA A 46 5.46 -19.62 13.91
N PRO A 47 5.48 -20.14 15.16
CA PRO A 47 4.86 -19.49 16.29
C PRO A 47 5.58 -18.20 16.68
N PHE A 48 4.96 -17.42 17.56
CA PHE A 48 5.51 -16.18 18.09
C PHE A 48 6.92 -16.36 18.67
N SER A 49 7.80 -15.38 18.41
CA SER A 49 9.16 -15.34 18.95
C SER A 49 9.52 -13.94 19.42
N TRP A 50 9.90 -13.83 20.70
CA TRP A 50 10.36 -12.57 21.29
C TRP A 50 11.59 -11.99 20.59
N ALA A 51 12.53 -12.83 20.15
CA ALA A 51 13.74 -12.37 19.46
C ALA A 51 13.39 -11.66 18.15
N TRP A 52 12.52 -12.26 17.34
CA TRP A 52 12.03 -11.68 16.09
C TRP A 52 11.18 -10.44 16.32
N PHE A 53 10.30 -10.48 17.32
CA PHE A 53 9.47 -9.33 17.68
C PHE A 53 10.32 -8.13 18.10
N ILE A 54 11.24 -8.31 19.05
CA ILE A 54 12.12 -7.23 19.53
C ILE A 54 13.03 -6.73 18.41
N GLY A 55 13.65 -7.64 17.64
CA GLY A 55 14.50 -7.27 16.51
C GLY A 55 13.76 -6.45 15.47
N THR A 56 12.54 -6.87 15.11
CA THR A 56 11.69 -6.13 14.16
C THR A 56 11.25 -4.78 14.73
N ALA A 57 10.85 -4.72 16.00
CA ALA A 57 10.48 -3.48 16.68
C ALA A 57 11.65 -2.47 16.69
N VAL A 58 12.85 -2.92 17.07
CA VAL A 58 14.06 -2.08 17.09
C VAL A 58 14.40 -1.58 15.68
N PHE A 59 14.29 -2.45 14.67
CA PHE A 59 14.50 -2.05 13.27
C PHE A 59 13.52 -0.94 12.85
N VAL A 60 12.22 -1.15 13.08
CA VAL A 60 11.18 -0.17 12.72
C VAL A 60 11.40 1.15 13.44
N LEU A 61 11.65 1.12 14.76
CA LEU A 61 11.92 2.32 15.56
C LEU A 61 13.17 3.05 15.05
N THR A 62 14.25 2.33 14.75
CA THR A 62 15.49 2.94 14.23
C THR A 62 15.27 3.67 12.91
N VAL A 63 14.44 3.10 12.03
CA VAL A 63 14.11 3.70 10.72
C VAL A 63 13.18 4.90 10.88
N VAL A 64 12.18 4.82 11.77
CA VAL A 64 11.08 5.79 11.90
C VAL A 64 11.43 6.96 12.82
N SER A 65 12.11 6.71 13.93
CA SER A 65 12.38 7.72 14.97
C SER A 65 13.10 8.97 14.48
N PRO A 66 14.10 8.92 13.58
CA PRO A 66 14.76 10.14 13.06
C PRO A 66 13.77 11.11 12.40
N PHE A 67 12.79 10.59 11.64
CA PHE A 67 11.76 11.40 11.00
C PHE A 67 10.79 11.98 12.02
N LEU A 68 10.32 11.16 12.97
CA LEU A 68 9.42 11.62 14.02
C LEU A 68 10.06 12.72 14.88
N ILE A 69 11.30 12.51 15.32
CA ILE A 69 12.06 13.51 16.08
C ILE A 69 12.17 14.79 15.26
N ARG A 70 12.53 14.70 13.97
CA ARG A 70 12.62 15.89 13.10
C ARG A 70 11.29 16.64 12.99
N ILE A 71 10.19 15.94 12.73
CA ILE A 71 8.83 16.51 12.59
C ILE A 71 8.38 17.16 13.90
N LEU A 72 8.68 16.55 15.04
CA LEU A 72 8.27 17.04 16.35
C LEU A 72 9.11 18.25 16.82
N THR A 73 10.40 18.26 16.53
CA THR A 73 11.34 19.29 17.03
C THR A 73 11.58 20.45 16.08
N ALA A 74 11.33 20.30 14.78
CA ALA A 74 11.54 21.37 13.83
C ALA A 74 10.61 22.56 14.09
N ARG A 75 11.18 23.76 14.11
CA ARG A 75 10.42 25.01 14.14
C ARG A 75 9.78 25.22 12.77
N VAL A 76 8.45 25.22 12.74
CA VAL A 76 7.66 25.52 11.55
C VAL A 76 7.07 26.91 11.74
N PRO A 77 7.49 27.92 10.96
CA PRO A 77 6.86 29.23 11.02
C PRO A 77 5.34 29.11 10.83
N THR A 78 4.57 29.92 11.55
CA THR A 78 3.09 29.90 11.51
C THR A 78 2.54 30.08 10.09
N ASP A 79 3.26 30.80 9.23
CA ASP A 79 2.90 31.04 7.83
C ASP A 79 3.66 30.17 6.82
N ALA A 80 4.42 29.15 7.28
CA ALA A 80 5.28 28.34 6.41
C ALA A 80 4.50 27.36 5.51
N SER A 81 3.18 27.29 5.61
CA SER A 81 2.39 26.52 4.67
C SER A 81 2.49 27.17 3.29
N ARG A 82 3.03 26.42 2.31
CA ARG A 82 3.00 26.81 0.88
C ARG A 82 1.58 27.03 0.38
N PHE A 83 0.59 26.49 1.09
CA PHE A 83 -0.81 26.59 0.79
C PHE A 83 -1.49 27.55 1.77
N THR A 84 -2.05 28.63 1.25
CA THR A 84 -3.04 29.43 1.97
C THR A 84 -4.34 28.63 2.04
N SER A 85 -5.04 28.64 3.18
CA SER A 85 -6.36 27.99 3.27
C SER A 85 -7.32 28.70 2.32
N HIS A 86 -7.71 28.05 1.22
CA HIS A 86 -8.50 28.68 0.16
C HIS A 86 -10.01 28.73 0.49
N ALA A 87 -10.51 27.83 1.35
CA ALA A 87 -11.92 27.80 1.73
C ALA A 87 -12.10 27.70 3.25
N SER A 88 -13.00 28.51 3.80
CA SER A 88 -13.38 28.41 5.22
C SER A 88 -14.19 27.15 5.52
N ARG A 89 -14.93 26.63 4.53
CA ARG A 89 -15.87 25.51 4.65
C ARG A 89 -15.46 24.31 3.80
N LEU A 90 -15.83 23.11 4.26
CA LEU A 90 -15.68 21.87 3.51
C LEU A 90 -16.69 21.86 2.33
N PRO A 91 -16.28 21.45 1.12
CA PRO A 91 -17.21 21.26 0.00
C PRO A 91 -18.36 20.30 0.34
N TRP A 92 -19.53 20.47 -0.31
CA TRP A 92 -20.73 19.66 -0.05
C TRP A 92 -20.48 18.15 -0.24
N TRP A 93 -19.67 17.77 -1.24
CA TRP A 93 -19.34 16.37 -1.53
C TRP A 93 -18.41 15.76 -0.47
N GLY A 94 -17.69 16.57 0.30
CA GLY A 94 -16.97 16.12 1.50
C GLY A 94 -17.94 15.70 2.62
N TRP A 95 -19.03 16.44 2.81
CA TRP A 95 -20.11 16.05 3.74
C TRP A 95 -20.85 14.80 3.27
N LEU A 96 -21.08 14.67 1.96
CA LEU A 96 -21.60 13.44 1.38
C LEU A 96 -20.68 12.25 1.69
N GLY A 97 -19.36 12.40 1.52
CA GLY A 97 -18.38 11.38 1.85
C GLY A 97 -18.43 10.95 3.33
N LEU A 98 -18.57 11.91 4.25
CA LEU A 98 -18.78 11.63 5.68
C LEU A 98 -20.06 10.84 5.92
N GLY A 99 -21.17 11.23 5.27
CA GLY A 99 -22.45 10.53 5.38
C GLY A 99 -22.37 9.09 4.87
N ILE A 100 -21.77 8.88 3.68
CA ILE A 100 -21.55 7.53 3.12
C ILE A 100 -20.72 6.69 4.08
N THR A 101 -19.61 7.24 4.59
CA THR A 101 -18.72 6.52 5.52
C THR A 101 -19.47 6.14 6.79
N ALA A 102 -20.19 7.08 7.41
CA ALA A 102 -20.91 6.83 8.66
C ALA A 102 -22.01 5.78 8.50
N VAL A 103 -22.82 5.88 7.45
CA VAL A 103 -23.89 4.90 7.16
C VAL A 103 -23.28 3.53 6.87
N ALA A 104 -22.30 3.45 5.96
CA ALA A 104 -21.66 2.19 5.63
C ALA A 104 -20.97 1.55 6.83
N TRP A 105 -20.40 2.35 7.74
CA TRP A 105 -19.79 1.84 8.96
C TRP A 105 -20.83 1.25 9.91
N VAL A 106 -21.94 1.96 10.15
CA VAL A 106 -23.04 1.42 10.95
C VAL A 106 -23.56 0.11 10.35
N LEU A 107 -23.75 0.04 9.03
CA LEU A 107 -24.19 -1.18 8.35
C LEU A 107 -23.14 -2.31 8.40
N ALA A 108 -21.85 -2.00 8.32
CA ALA A 108 -20.78 -3.00 8.38
C ALA A 108 -20.66 -3.63 9.77
N TRP A 109 -20.75 -2.81 10.82
CA TRP A 109 -20.47 -3.23 12.20
C TRP A 109 -21.68 -3.77 12.98
N ASN A 110 -22.89 -3.61 12.44
CA ASN A 110 -24.11 -4.13 13.05
C ASN A 110 -24.75 -5.16 12.11
N ARG A 111 -25.32 -6.23 12.67
CA ARG A 111 -26.01 -7.27 11.89
C ARG A 111 -27.47 -6.87 11.73
N PHE A 112 -27.87 -6.55 10.50
CA PHE A 112 -29.22 -6.14 10.16
C PHE A 112 -29.83 -7.19 9.23
N ASP A 113 -30.84 -7.92 9.70
CA ASP A 113 -31.44 -9.03 8.95
C ASP A 113 -31.97 -8.59 7.58
N TRP A 114 -32.48 -7.36 7.46
CA TRP A 114 -33.00 -6.81 6.20
C TRP A 114 -31.92 -6.52 5.15
N LEU A 115 -30.64 -6.40 5.55
CA LEU A 115 -29.55 -6.11 4.63
C LEU A 115 -29.08 -7.38 3.89
N GLY A 116 -29.28 -8.55 4.51
CA GLY A 116 -28.94 -9.86 3.94
C GLY A 116 -27.56 -9.87 3.28
N GLU A 117 -27.53 -10.30 2.03
CA GLU A 117 -26.28 -10.47 1.26
C GLU A 117 -25.57 -9.16 0.92
N LEU A 118 -26.28 -8.02 0.93
CA LEU A 118 -25.65 -6.72 0.73
C LEU A 118 -24.70 -6.35 1.87
N GLN A 119 -24.83 -6.98 3.03
CA GLN A 119 -23.95 -6.72 4.18
C GLN A 119 -22.49 -7.01 3.86
N ARG A 120 -22.23 -8.00 3.00
CA ARG A 120 -20.89 -8.37 2.53
C ARG A 120 -20.21 -7.22 1.76
N HIS A 121 -20.99 -6.36 1.10
CA HIS A 121 -20.47 -5.30 0.22
C HIS A 121 -20.21 -3.95 0.92
N THR A 122 -20.38 -3.88 2.24
CA THR A 122 -20.29 -2.63 3.02
C THR A 122 -18.87 -2.03 3.06
N PHE A 123 -17.83 -2.80 2.74
CA PHE A 123 -16.45 -2.34 2.76
C PHE A 123 -16.11 -1.32 1.66
N THR A 124 -16.67 -1.46 0.46
CA THR A 124 -16.37 -0.54 -0.65
C THR A 124 -16.92 0.87 -0.42
N PRO A 125 -18.19 1.05 0.01
CA PRO A 125 -18.73 2.38 0.34
C PRO A 125 -17.91 3.14 1.39
N LEU A 126 -17.34 2.47 2.39
CA LEU A 126 -16.45 3.09 3.38
C LEU A 126 -15.27 3.81 2.72
N TRP A 127 -14.59 3.12 1.80
CA TRP A 127 -13.46 3.69 1.09
C TRP A 127 -13.85 4.77 0.09
N ILE A 128 -14.97 4.63 -0.61
CA ILE A 128 -15.49 5.69 -1.48
C ILE A 128 -15.77 6.96 -0.66
N GLY A 129 -16.43 6.81 0.49
CA GLY A 129 -16.65 7.90 1.44
C GLY A 129 -15.34 8.54 1.90
N TYR A 130 -14.36 7.75 2.31
CA TYR A 130 -13.02 8.21 2.71
C TYR A 130 -12.31 9.00 1.60
N ILE A 131 -12.30 8.48 0.37
CA ILE A 131 -11.67 9.12 -0.79
C ILE A 131 -12.29 10.51 -1.04
N LEU A 132 -13.62 10.62 -0.94
CA LEU A 132 -14.30 11.92 -1.03
C LEU A 132 -13.89 12.85 0.10
N VAL A 133 -13.87 12.37 1.35
CA VAL A 133 -13.52 13.19 2.51
C VAL A 133 -12.08 13.71 2.39
N VAL A 134 -11.11 12.85 2.09
CA VAL A 134 -9.70 13.26 2.07
C VAL A 134 -9.43 14.25 0.93
N ASN A 135 -10.01 14.04 -0.25
CA ASN A 135 -9.90 15.00 -1.35
C ASN A 135 -10.58 16.32 -1.01
N ALA A 136 -11.71 16.31 -0.28
CA ALA A 136 -12.40 17.53 0.14
C ALA A 136 -11.57 18.33 1.15
N LEU A 137 -10.90 17.63 2.06
CA LEU A 137 -9.95 18.22 3.01
C LEU A 137 -8.75 18.82 2.28
N THR A 138 -8.21 18.15 1.25
CA THR A 138 -7.13 18.69 0.41
C THR A 138 -7.54 19.97 -0.29
N VAL A 139 -8.74 20.01 -0.91
CA VAL A 139 -9.27 21.23 -1.57
C VAL A 139 -9.45 22.35 -0.56
N ARG A 140 -9.99 22.07 0.62
CA ARG A 140 -10.16 23.08 1.67
C ARG A 140 -8.82 23.75 2.04
N ARG A 141 -7.74 22.97 2.10
CA ARG A 141 -6.41 23.42 2.51
C ARG A 141 -5.58 24.04 1.39
N SER A 142 -5.71 23.55 0.15
CA SER A 142 -4.82 23.91 -0.96
C SER A 142 -5.52 24.50 -2.18
N GLY A 143 -6.85 24.55 -2.20
CA GLY A 143 -7.65 24.96 -3.35
C GLY A 143 -7.70 23.95 -4.49
N ARG A 144 -6.97 22.83 -4.39
CA ARG A 144 -6.82 21.82 -5.44
C ARG A 144 -6.82 20.40 -4.88
N CYS A 145 -7.12 19.41 -5.71
CA CYS A 145 -6.91 17.99 -5.42
C CYS A 145 -6.90 17.18 -6.72
N MET A 146 -6.40 15.95 -6.67
CA MET A 146 -6.41 15.05 -7.83
C MET A 146 -7.82 14.80 -8.41
N LEU A 147 -8.86 14.74 -7.57
CA LEU A 147 -10.24 14.51 -8.03
C LEU A 147 -10.72 15.62 -8.98
N LEU A 148 -10.42 16.88 -8.67
CA LEU A 148 -10.89 18.03 -9.45
C LEU A 148 -9.90 18.45 -10.55
N ASN A 149 -8.61 18.47 -10.23
CA ASN A 149 -7.58 19.00 -11.11
C ASN A 149 -6.99 17.94 -12.04
N ARG A 150 -7.05 16.65 -11.66
CA ARG A 150 -6.50 15.53 -12.44
C ARG A 150 -7.51 14.37 -12.57
N PRO A 151 -8.76 14.61 -13.01
CA PRO A 151 -9.84 13.61 -12.94
C PRO A 151 -9.55 12.35 -13.75
N ARG A 152 -8.87 12.47 -14.91
CA ARG A 152 -8.47 11.30 -15.71
C ARG A 152 -7.45 10.43 -15.01
N PHE A 153 -6.48 11.05 -14.33
CA PHE A 153 -5.51 10.34 -13.51
C PHE A 153 -6.21 9.66 -12.33
N PHE A 154 -7.04 10.42 -11.60
CA PHE A 154 -7.84 9.91 -10.49
C PHE A 154 -8.70 8.70 -10.89
N LEU A 155 -9.45 8.77 -11.99
CA LEU A 155 -10.27 7.66 -12.48
C LEU A 155 -9.42 6.46 -12.91
N ALA A 156 -8.24 6.68 -13.49
CA ALA A 156 -7.32 5.61 -13.86
C ALA A 156 -6.71 4.88 -12.66
N LEU A 157 -6.70 5.50 -11.46
CA LEU A 157 -6.22 4.85 -10.24
C LEU A 157 -7.11 3.66 -9.84
N PHE A 158 -8.41 3.69 -10.10
CA PHE A 158 -9.31 2.60 -9.69
C PHE A 158 -9.01 1.25 -10.37
N PRO A 159 -8.99 1.15 -11.72
CA PRO A 159 -8.64 -0.10 -12.38
C PRO A 159 -7.19 -0.50 -12.13
N LEU A 160 -6.27 0.48 -12.01
CA LEU A 160 -4.88 0.18 -11.66
C LEU A 160 -4.77 -0.39 -10.24
N SER A 161 -5.53 0.13 -9.30
CA SER A 161 -5.57 -0.32 -7.90
C SER A 161 -6.10 -1.74 -7.79
N ALA A 162 -7.14 -2.08 -8.57
CA ALA A 162 -7.64 -3.44 -8.64
C ALA A 162 -6.54 -4.42 -9.11
N ALA A 163 -5.87 -4.11 -10.22
CA ALA A 163 -4.77 -4.95 -10.71
C ALA A 163 -3.60 -5.03 -9.72
N PHE A 164 -3.27 -3.91 -9.07
CA PHE A 164 -2.22 -3.81 -8.07
C PHE A 164 -2.50 -4.69 -6.84
N TRP A 165 -3.72 -4.66 -6.30
CA TRP A 165 -4.03 -5.50 -5.14
C TRP A 165 -4.22 -6.97 -5.52
N TRP A 166 -4.81 -7.28 -6.68
CA TRP A 166 -4.84 -8.66 -7.19
C TRP A 166 -3.45 -9.29 -7.33
N PHE A 167 -2.44 -8.47 -7.61
CA PHE A 167 -1.05 -8.93 -7.59
C PHE A 167 -0.58 -9.30 -6.17
N PHE A 168 -0.96 -8.54 -5.13
CA PHE A 168 -0.70 -8.93 -3.74
C PHE A 168 -1.46 -10.19 -3.33
N GLU A 169 -2.71 -10.35 -3.76
CA GLU A 169 -3.47 -11.60 -3.57
C GLU A 169 -2.79 -12.78 -4.23
N TYR A 170 -2.17 -12.57 -5.39
CA TYR A 170 -1.35 -13.58 -6.06
C TYR A 170 -0.10 -13.93 -5.24
N LEU A 171 0.67 -12.93 -4.78
CA LEU A 171 1.86 -13.17 -3.95
C LEU A 171 1.50 -13.84 -2.61
N ASN A 172 0.35 -13.49 -2.04
CA ASN A 172 -0.14 -14.08 -0.80
C ASN A 172 -0.41 -15.57 -0.93
N ARG A 173 -0.63 -16.12 -2.12
CA ARG A 173 -0.77 -17.59 -2.30
C ARG A 173 0.52 -18.33 -1.95
N PHE A 174 1.66 -17.67 -2.03
CA PHE A 174 2.97 -18.26 -1.72
C PHE A 174 3.31 -18.21 -0.24
N VAL A 175 2.85 -17.18 0.47
CA VAL A 175 3.20 -16.93 1.87
C VAL A 175 2.05 -17.20 2.83
N GLN A 176 0.81 -17.05 2.39
CA GLN A 176 -0.45 -17.24 3.14
C GLN A 176 -0.53 -16.42 4.44
N ASN A 177 -0.09 -15.16 4.39
CA ASN A 177 -0.10 -14.27 5.55
C ASN A 177 -1.48 -13.73 5.93
N TRP A 178 -2.43 -13.72 4.99
CA TRP A 178 -3.83 -13.42 5.27
C TRP A 178 -4.75 -14.38 4.53
N ASN A 179 -5.96 -14.52 5.05
CA ASN A 179 -7.01 -15.33 4.47
C ASN A 179 -8.37 -14.72 4.81
N TYR A 180 -9.38 -14.98 3.98
CA TYR A 180 -10.69 -14.37 4.14
C TYR A 180 -11.66 -15.33 4.82
N ALA A 181 -12.29 -14.86 5.89
CA ALA A 181 -13.40 -15.52 6.56
C ALA A 181 -14.74 -15.07 5.95
N GLY A 182 -15.74 -15.97 5.95
CA GLY A 182 -17.10 -15.66 5.48
C GLY A 182 -17.27 -15.64 3.95
N ILE A 183 -16.34 -16.25 3.20
CA ILE A 183 -16.38 -16.35 1.73
C ILE A 183 -16.18 -17.77 1.18
N SER A 184 -16.26 -18.81 2.01
CA SER A 184 -15.90 -20.19 1.61
C SER A 184 -16.85 -20.84 0.60
N GLU A 185 -18.01 -20.23 0.34
CA GLU A 185 -19.07 -20.82 -0.50
C GLU A 185 -19.20 -20.18 -1.89
N ILE A 186 -18.41 -19.15 -2.21
CA ILE A 186 -18.54 -18.42 -3.49
C ILE A 186 -17.61 -18.97 -4.57
N GLY A 187 -18.11 -19.04 -5.81
CA GLY A 187 -17.34 -19.52 -6.96
C GLY A 187 -16.22 -18.56 -7.40
N PRO A 188 -15.30 -19.00 -8.28
CA PRO A 188 -14.16 -18.18 -8.72
C PRO A 188 -14.54 -16.82 -9.32
N LEU A 189 -15.54 -16.79 -10.20
CA LEU A 189 -16.00 -15.54 -10.83
C LEU A 189 -16.69 -14.63 -9.83
N GLU A 190 -17.50 -15.19 -8.94
CA GLU A 190 -18.17 -14.43 -7.89
C GLU A 190 -17.16 -13.81 -6.92
N TYR A 191 -16.16 -14.57 -6.47
CA TYR A 191 -15.05 -14.05 -5.68
C TYR A 191 -14.31 -12.92 -6.38
N PHE A 192 -14.03 -13.06 -7.68
CA PHE A 192 -13.37 -12.02 -8.46
C PHE A 192 -14.18 -10.70 -8.47
N PHE A 193 -15.47 -10.76 -8.78
CA PHE A 193 -16.33 -9.56 -8.80
C PHE A 193 -16.60 -9.01 -7.41
N TYR A 194 -16.65 -9.87 -6.39
CA TYR A 194 -16.83 -9.49 -5.00
C TYR A 194 -15.62 -8.72 -4.45
N ALA A 195 -14.41 -9.22 -4.70
CA ALA A 195 -13.17 -8.66 -4.14
C ALA A 195 -12.62 -7.47 -4.94
N THR A 196 -12.92 -7.36 -6.23
CA THR A 196 -12.38 -6.30 -7.10
C THR A 196 -12.78 -4.88 -6.67
N PRO A 197 -14.03 -4.57 -6.29
CA PRO A 197 -14.43 -3.22 -5.87
C PRO A 197 -13.64 -2.65 -4.68
N PRO A 198 -13.46 -3.36 -3.54
CA PRO A 198 -12.65 -2.82 -2.45
C PRO A 198 -11.17 -2.68 -2.86
N PHE A 199 -10.63 -3.62 -3.66
CA PHE A 199 -9.27 -3.54 -4.20
C PHE A 199 -9.03 -2.31 -5.08
N ALA A 200 -10.04 -1.87 -5.81
CA ALA A 200 -9.98 -0.68 -6.66
C ALA A 200 -9.82 0.64 -5.87
N THR A 201 -9.98 0.64 -4.55
CA THR A 201 -10.00 1.87 -3.74
C THR A 201 -8.66 2.23 -3.08
N VAL A 202 -7.69 1.31 -3.08
CA VAL A 202 -6.42 1.46 -2.35
C VAL A 202 -5.58 2.62 -2.86
N LEU A 203 -5.23 2.65 -4.16
CA LEU A 203 -4.42 3.73 -4.74
C LEU A 203 -5.08 5.12 -4.59
N PRO A 204 -6.37 5.33 -4.94
CA PRO A 204 -6.98 6.64 -4.77
C PRO A 204 -7.06 7.06 -3.30
N ALA A 205 -7.25 6.13 -2.35
CA ALA A 205 -7.21 6.46 -0.92
C ALA A 205 -5.82 6.91 -0.46
N VAL A 206 -4.77 6.13 -0.78
CA VAL A 206 -3.40 6.42 -0.34
C VAL A 206 -2.86 7.70 -0.99
N LEU A 207 -3.06 7.90 -2.30
CA LEU A 207 -2.58 9.10 -2.99
C LEU A 207 -3.36 10.36 -2.59
N GLY A 208 -4.68 10.26 -2.36
CA GLY A 208 -5.47 11.37 -1.84
C GLY A 208 -5.02 11.81 -0.45
N THR A 209 -4.71 10.83 0.40
CA THR A 209 -4.15 11.07 1.74
C THR A 209 -2.75 11.64 1.65
N THR A 210 -1.93 11.21 0.69
CA THR A 210 -0.60 11.79 0.44
C THR A 210 -0.70 13.26 0.06
N GLU A 211 -1.60 13.63 -0.88
CA GLU A 211 -1.84 15.04 -1.24
C GLU A 211 -2.32 15.85 -0.04
N TRP A 212 -3.22 15.30 0.77
CA TRP A 212 -3.70 15.96 1.98
C TRP A 212 -2.58 16.20 2.99
N LEU A 213 -1.74 15.19 3.28
CA LEU A 213 -0.62 15.30 4.19
C LEU A 213 0.44 16.32 3.71
N ALA A 214 0.65 16.42 2.40
CA ALA A 214 1.55 17.41 1.80
C ALA A 214 1.09 18.86 2.04
N THR A 215 -0.18 19.10 2.40
CA THR A 215 -0.68 20.44 2.74
C THR A 215 -0.31 20.91 4.14
N PHE A 216 0.30 20.06 4.97
CA PHE A 216 0.70 20.43 6.33
C PHE A 216 2.16 20.86 6.35
N ALA A 217 2.43 22.11 6.74
CA ALA A 217 3.79 22.66 6.79
C ALA A 217 4.76 21.80 7.62
N ARG A 218 4.27 21.15 8.68
CA ARG A 218 5.05 20.25 9.55
C ARG A 218 5.46 18.93 8.88
N LEU A 219 4.75 18.51 7.85
CA LEU A 219 5.04 17.34 7.02
C LEU A 219 5.65 17.72 5.66
N ASP A 220 5.97 19.00 5.44
CA ASP A 220 6.62 19.51 4.24
C ASP A 220 8.02 20.05 4.57
N GLY A 221 8.10 21.24 5.16
CA GLY A 221 9.36 21.96 5.39
C GLY A 221 10.43 21.15 6.14
N PRO A 222 10.12 20.51 7.29
CA PRO A 222 11.10 19.74 8.06
C PRO A 222 11.75 18.59 7.29
N LEU A 223 11.07 18.07 6.26
CA LEU A 223 11.46 16.89 5.48
C LEU A 223 12.14 17.25 4.15
N ALA A 224 12.09 18.51 3.74
CA ALA A 224 12.62 18.97 2.44
C ALA A 224 14.16 19.06 2.38
N ASN A 225 14.81 19.22 3.55
CA ASN A 225 16.27 19.40 3.67
C ASN A 225 16.83 18.56 4.83
N LEU A 226 16.56 17.26 4.80
CA LEU A 226 17.11 16.26 5.71
C LEU A 226 18.49 15.76 5.22
N TRP A 227 19.02 14.70 5.83
CA TRP A 227 20.31 14.14 5.42
C TRP A 227 20.27 13.62 3.98
N VAL A 228 21.43 13.72 3.32
CA VAL A 228 21.59 13.36 1.91
C VAL A 228 22.18 11.96 1.78
N ILE A 229 21.56 11.11 0.97
CA ILE A 229 22.13 9.79 0.61
C ILE A 229 22.55 9.83 -0.86
N ARG A 230 23.86 9.79 -1.12
CA ARG A 230 24.40 9.79 -2.49
C ARG A 230 24.77 8.37 -2.93
N LEU A 231 24.19 7.91 -4.03
CA LEU A 231 24.57 6.65 -4.67
C LEU A 231 25.60 6.92 -5.78
N ARG A 232 26.87 6.62 -5.51
CA ARG A 232 27.98 6.86 -6.45
C ARG A 232 27.87 6.01 -7.73
N HIS A 233 27.32 4.80 -7.62
CA HIS A 233 27.18 3.84 -8.73
C HIS A 233 25.73 3.39 -8.88
N ALA A 234 24.84 4.30 -9.27
CA ALA A 234 23.39 4.05 -9.32
C ALA A 234 22.98 2.83 -10.18
N LYS A 235 23.65 2.60 -11.32
CA LYS A 235 23.38 1.44 -12.18
C LYS A 235 23.77 0.11 -11.54
N LEU A 236 24.95 0.06 -10.91
CA LEU A 236 25.42 -1.13 -10.19
C LEU A 236 24.50 -1.43 -9.00
N ALA A 237 24.15 -0.39 -8.23
CA ALA A 237 23.19 -0.52 -7.15
C ALA A 237 21.84 -1.03 -7.66
N GLY A 238 21.36 -0.54 -8.81
CA GLY A 238 20.16 -1.03 -9.48
C GLY A 238 20.20 -2.52 -9.79
N TRP A 239 21.33 -3.02 -10.33
CA TRP A 239 21.53 -4.46 -10.57
C TRP A 239 21.56 -5.27 -9.27
N CYS A 240 22.29 -4.82 -8.24
CA CYS A 240 22.32 -5.50 -6.95
C CYS A 240 20.93 -5.58 -6.33
N VAL A 241 20.18 -4.46 -6.32
CA VAL A 241 18.81 -4.41 -5.82
C VAL A 241 17.90 -5.36 -6.60
N LEU A 242 17.98 -5.36 -7.93
CA LEU A 242 17.18 -6.24 -8.79
C LEU A 242 17.45 -7.72 -8.50
N VAL A 243 18.72 -8.12 -8.40
CA VAL A 243 19.11 -9.51 -8.13
C VAL A 243 18.67 -9.94 -6.73
N LEU A 244 18.92 -9.13 -5.71
CA LEU A 244 18.57 -9.47 -4.33
C LEU A 244 17.05 -9.54 -4.12
N SER A 245 16.31 -8.54 -4.62
CA SER A 245 14.84 -8.55 -4.54
C SER A 245 14.22 -9.64 -5.40
N GLY A 246 14.79 -9.92 -6.58
CA GLY A 246 14.35 -11.03 -7.43
C GLY A 246 14.57 -12.40 -6.79
N ALA A 247 15.76 -12.64 -6.22
CA ALA A 247 16.06 -13.88 -5.49
C ALA A 247 15.17 -14.04 -4.25
N GLY A 248 14.96 -12.95 -3.52
CA GLY A 248 14.04 -12.90 -2.40
C GLY A 248 12.61 -13.25 -2.78
N LEU A 249 12.10 -12.63 -3.85
CA LEU A 249 10.77 -12.87 -4.39
C LEU A 249 10.61 -14.31 -4.92
N MET A 250 11.67 -14.87 -5.51
CA MET A 250 11.71 -16.29 -5.90
C MET A 250 11.61 -17.21 -4.67
N GLY A 251 12.22 -16.84 -3.55
CA GLY A 251 12.25 -17.65 -2.34
C GLY A 251 10.97 -17.65 -1.50
N ILE A 252 10.01 -16.74 -1.72
CA ILE A 252 8.88 -16.54 -0.78
C ILE A 252 8.01 -17.80 -0.59
N GLY A 253 7.82 -18.60 -1.63
CA GLY A 253 7.07 -19.86 -1.54
C GLY A 253 7.88 -21.02 -0.98
N VAL A 254 9.22 -20.89 -0.92
CA VAL A 254 10.13 -21.92 -0.38
C VAL A 254 10.30 -21.72 1.12
N TRP A 255 10.56 -20.49 1.57
CA TRP A 255 10.76 -20.11 2.97
C TRP A 255 9.80 -18.99 3.42
N PRO A 256 8.47 -19.26 3.44
CA PRO A 256 7.46 -18.23 3.71
C PRO A 256 7.64 -17.58 5.08
N ASP A 257 8.06 -18.33 6.10
CA ASP A 257 8.22 -17.79 7.45
C ASP A 257 9.28 -16.68 7.58
N TYR A 258 10.31 -16.71 6.72
CA TYR A 258 11.41 -15.75 6.78
C TYR A 258 11.31 -14.68 5.69
N LEU A 259 10.88 -15.08 4.48
CA LEU A 259 10.89 -14.23 3.30
C LEU A 259 9.58 -13.50 3.07
N PHE A 260 8.55 -13.72 3.90
CA PHE A 260 7.30 -12.97 3.75
C PHE A 260 7.50 -11.45 3.66
N PRO A 261 8.39 -10.75 4.40
CA PRO A 261 8.47 -9.29 4.28
C PRO A 261 8.84 -8.84 2.86
N LEU A 262 9.49 -9.71 2.08
CA LEU A 262 9.88 -9.45 0.71
C LEU A 262 8.68 -9.43 -0.25
N LEU A 263 7.51 -9.96 0.13
CA LEU A 263 6.28 -9.76 -0.65
C LEU A 263 5.87 -8.27 -0.68
N TRP A 264 6.13 -7.52 0.39
CA TRP A 264 5.78 -6.10 0.56
C TRP A 264 6.87 -5.11 0.12
N ILE A 265 8.06 -5.59 -0.22
CA ILE A 265 9.24 -4.75 -0.48
C ILE A 265 9.83 -5.04 -1.86
N SER A 266 9.85 -6.30 -2.29
CA SER A 266 10.46 -6.67 -3.57
C SER A 266 9.81 -6.02 -4.78
N PRO A 267 8.47 -5.86 -4.88
CA PRO A 267 7.87 -5.18 -6.02
C PRO A 267 8.40 -3.74 -6.18
N LEU A 268 8.47 -2.97 -5.09
CA LEU A 268 9.10 -1.65 -5.08
C LEU A 268 10.54 -1.69 -5.59
N LEU A 269 11.33 -2.61 -5.05
CA LEU A 269 12.76 -2.71 -5.33
C LEU A 269 13.05 -3.17 -6.76
N ILE A 270 12.26 -4.09 -7.30
CA ILE A 270 12.37 -4.55 -8.70
C ILE A 270 12.07 -3.39 -9.66
N ILE A 271 10.99 -2.65 -9.43
CA ILE A 271 10.62 -1.52 -10.29
C ILE A 271 11.68 -0.42 -10.23
N THR A 272 12.11 -0.04 -9.03
CA THR A 272 13.11 1.02 -8.83
C THR A 272 14.52 0.59 -9.28
N GLY A 273 14.88 -0.68 -9.13
CA GLY A 273 16.11 -1.26 -9.64
C GLY A 273 16.17 -1.21 -11.17
N LEU A 274 15.08 -1.59 -11.86
CA LEU A 274 14.98 -1.47 -13.31
C LEU A 274 15.04 -0.02 -13.79
N GLN A 275 14.36 0.90 -13.10
CA GLN A 275 14.48 2.33 -13.37
C GLN A 275 15.93 2.80 -13.27
N ALA A 276 16.64 2.43 -12.19
CA ALA A 276 18.03 2.81 -11.98
C ALA A 276 18.98 2.25 -13.05
N ILE A 277 18.82 0.98 -13.46
CA ILE A 277 19.61 0.35 -14.53
C ILE A 277 19.44 1.11 -15.85
N ARG A 278 18.20 1.55 -16.14
CA ARG A 278 17.83 2.30 -17.35
C ARG A 278 18.19 3.79 -17.29
N GLY A 279 18.66 4.29 -16.14
CA GLY A 279 18.91 5.71 -15.93
C GLY A 279 17.64 6.56 -15.82
N GLU A 280 16.50 5.94 -15.51
CA GLU A 280 15.25 6.63 -15.21
C GLU A 280 15.28 7.21 -13.78
N THR A 281 14.51 8.29 -13.54
CA THR A 281 14.33 8.84 -12.20
C THR A 281 13.58 7.85 -11.31
N THR A 282 14.17 7.52 -10.15
CA THR A 282 13.53 6.67 -9.13
C THR A 282 12.86 7.53 -8.05
N ILE A 283 11.98 6.93 -7.25
CA ILE A 283 11.40 7.60 -6.07
C ILE A 283 12.47 8.07 -5.07
N PHE A 284 13.65 7.42 -5.06
CA PHE A 284 14.78 7.75 -4.21
C PHE A 284 15.65 8.89 -4.75
N ALA A 285 15.40 9.39 -5.97
CA ALA A 285 16.19 10.49 -6.54
C ALA A 285 16.13 11.77 -5.69
N PHE A 286 15.01 12.04 -5.03
CA PHE A 286 14.82 13.21 -4.17
C PHE A 286 15.66 13.15 -2.89
N VAL A 287 15.90 11.94 -2.37
CA VAL A 287 16.74 11.70 -1.19
C VAL A 287 18.20 12.10 -1.44
N THR A 288 18.66 12.06 -2.70
CA THR A 288 20.00 12.52 -3.08
C THR A 288 20.19 14.03 -2.93
N ARG A 289 19.10 14.78 -2.74
CA ARG A 289 19.07 16.22 -2.48
C ARG A 289 18.59 16.54 -1.05
N GLY A 290 18.38 15.52 -0.22
CA GLY A 290 17.88 15.67 1.15
C GLY A 290 16.36 15.86 1.23
N ASP A 291 15.63 15.68 0.13
CA ASP A 291 14.17 15.78 0.13
C ASP A 291 13.54 14.40 0.36
N TRP A 292 13.00 14.22 1.56
CA TRP A 292 12.39 12.97 2.00
C TRP A 292 10.86 12.98 1.93
N ARG A 293 10.25 14.09 1.49
CA ARG A 293 8.78 14.19 1.37
C ARG A 293 8.19 13.10 0.49
N PRO A 294 8.76 12.77 -0.70
CA PRO A 294 8.24 11.71 -1.57
C PRO A 294 8.35 10.30 -0.99
N ILE A 295 9.08 10.12 0.12
CA ILE A 295 9.20 8.86 0.85
C ILE A 295 8.26 8.87 2.04
N TRP A 296 8.35 9.89 2.88
CA TRP A 296 7.68 9.92 4.17
C TRP A 296 6.17 10.21 4.07
N GLN A 297 5.74 11.13 3.20
CA GLN A 297 4.34 11.46 3.03
C GLN A 297 3.50 10.26 2.57
N PRO A 298 3.89 9.49 1.54
CA PRO A 298 3.14 8.31 1.16
C PRO A 298 3.23 7.16 2.16
N ALA A 299 4.37 6.97 2.84
CA ALA A 299 4.48 5.98 3.92
C ALA A 299 3.49 6.28 5.06
N LEU A 300 3.41 7.54 5.49
CA LEU A 300 2.45 7.97 6.51
C LEU A 300 1.00 7.88 6.00
N ALA A 301 0.74 8.22 4.73
CA ALA A 301 -0.57 8.09 4.12
C ALA A 301 -1.05 6.64 4.14
N ALA A 302 -0.21 5.70 3.71
CA ALA A 302 -0.53 4.28 3.74
C ALA A 302 -0.72 3.75 5.17
N LEU A 303 0.06 4.21 6.15
CA LEU A 303 -0.14 3.83 7.55
C LEU A 303 -1.49 4.33 8.08
N LEU A 304 -1.86 5.59 7.79
CA LEU A 304 -3.16 6.14 8.16
C LEU A 304 -4.31 5.37 7.50
N CYS A 305 -4.22 5.12 6.19
CA CYS A 305 -5.18 4.27 5.49
C CYS A 305 -5.21 2.87 6.10
N GLY A 306 -4.07 2.28 6.46
CA GLY A 306 -3.96 0.99 7.14
C GLY A 306 -4.73 0.93 8.45
N ILE A 307 -4.67 1.98 9.27
CA ILE A 307 -5.47 2.05 10.52
C ILE A 307 -6.98 1.98 10.21
N PHE A 308 -7.46 2.71 9.21
CA PHE A 308 -8.87 2.65 8.82
C PHE A 308 -9.24 1.31 8.17
N TRP A 309 -8.34 0.73 7.37
CA TRP A 309 -8.46 -0.57 6.73
C TRP A 309 -8.68 -1.66 7.77
N GLU A 310 -7.83 -1.70 8.79
CA GLU A 310 -7.93 -2.68 9.89
C GLU A 310 -9.14 -2.44 10.80
N MET A 311 -9.44 -1.18 11.10
CA MET A 311 -10.62 -0.82 11.88
C MET A 311 -11.90 -1.30 11.19
N TRP A 312 -12.08 -0.97 9.91
CA TRP A 312 -13.28 -1.36 9.18
C TRP A 312 -13.35 -2.87 8.91
N ASN A 313 -12.21 -3.56 8.81
CA ASN A 313 -12.16 -5.00 8.68
C ASN A 313 -12.71 -5.73 9.92
N PHE A 314 -12.34 -5.28 11.12
CA PHE A 314 -12.55 -6.00 12.40
C PHE A 314 -13.96 -6.55 12.65
N LYS A 315 -15.01 -5.82 12.27
CA LYS A 315 -16.42 -6.25 12.47
C LYS A 315 -17.17 -6.46 11.17
N SER A 316 -16.50 -6.39 10.01
CA SER A 316 -17.11 -6.70 8.73
C SER A 316 -17.54 -8.16 8.68
N LEU A 317 -18.64 -8.46 7.99
CA LEU A 317 -19.15 -9.84 7.87
C LEU A 317 -18.12 -10.72 7.15
N ALA A 318 -17.71 -10.29 5.96
CA ALA A 318 -16.55 -10.81 5.26
C ALA A 318 -15.34 -9.94 5.63
N HIS A 319 -14.33 -10.57 6.20
CA HIS A 319 -13.13 -9.91 6.71
C HIS A 319 -11.94 -10.82 6.45
N TRP A 320 -10.73 -10.28 6.52
CA TRP A 320 -9.52 -11.08 6.50
C TRP A 320 -8.90 -11.19 7.88
N GLU A 321 -8.33 -12.35 8.15
CA GLU A 321 -7.55 -12.63 9.34
C GLU A 321 -6.09 -12.82 8.94
N TYR A 322 -5.20 -12.33 9.79
CA TYR A 322 -3.76 -12.46 9.57
C TYR A 322 -3.18 -13.69 10.26
N THR A 323 -2.15 -14.25 9.64
CA THR A 323 -1.23 -15.24 10.21
C THR A 323 0.18 -14.81 9.84
N VAL A 324 0.86 -14.12 10.78
CA VAL A 324 2.18 -13.52 10.51
C VAL A 324 3.25 -14.26 11.30
N PRO A 325 4.17 -14.98 10.66
CA PRO A 325 5.12 -15.83 11.35
C PRO A 325 5.98 -14.99 12.31
N TYR A 326 6.28 -15.57 13.48
CA TYR A 326 7.10 -14.99 14.56
C TYR A 326 6.58 -13.73 15.28
N VAL A 327 5.81 -12.86 14.62
CA VAL A 327 5.43 -11.54 15.17
C VAL A 327 3.92 -11.37 15.40
N HIS A 328 3.12 -12.43 15.23
CA HIS A 328 1.67 -12.40 15.44
C HIS A 328 1.28 -12.28 16.92
N ALA A 329 1.40 -11.08 17.48
CA ALA A 329 1.01 -10.73 18.84
C ALA A 329 0.55 -9.27 18.94
N PHE A 330 -0.09 -8.91 20.06
CA PHE A 330 -0.56 -7.55 20.37
C PHE A 330 -1.39 -6.94 19.24
N LYS A 331 -2.43 -7.67 18.82
CA LYS A 331 -3.30 -7.23 17.74
C LYS A 331 -3.96 -5.89 18.07
N ILE A 332 -3.97 -4.98 17.10
CA ILE A 332 -4.85 -3.82 17.06
C ILE A 332 -5.79 -4.07 15.89
N PHE A 333 -7.07 -4.35 16.19
CA PHE A 333 -8.01 -5.00 15.29
C PHE A 333 -7.51 -6.41 14.90
N GLU A 334 -7.47 -6.78 13.62
CA GLU A 334 -6.93 -8.09 13.20
C GLU A 334 -5.42 -8.12 13.00
N MET A 335 -4.81 -6.96 12.77
CA MET A 335 -3.39 -6.83 12.46
C MET A 335 -2.51 -6.84 13.71
N PRO A 336 -1.45 -7.68 13.78
CA PRO A 336 -0.41 -7.57 14.80
C PRO A 336 0.24 -6.19 14.79
N LEU A 337 0.64 -5.68 15.96
CA LEU A 337 1.21 -4.33 16.10
C LEU A 337 2.35 -4.05 15.10
N LEU A 338 3.29 -4.99 14.95
CA LEU A 338 4.42 -4.85 14.02
C LEU A 338 4.03 -5.02 12.55
N GLY A 339 2.86 -5.60 12.27
CA GLY A 339 2.33 -5.71 10.91
C GLY A 339 2.08 -4.34 10.28
N TYR A 340 1.71 -3.33 11.08
CA TYR A 340 1.50 -1.96 10.58
C TYR A 340 2.76 -1.34 9.94
N ALA A 341 3.95 -1.83 10.27
CA ALA A 341 5.19 -1.40 9.61
C ALA A 341 5.21 -1.72 8.11
N GLY A 342 4.44 -2.73 7.66
CA GLY A 342 4.29 -3.08 6.25
C GLY A 342 3.63 -1.97 5.42
N TYR A 343 2.80 -1.12 6.02
CA TYR A 343 2.20 0.02 5.32
C TYR A 343 3.24 1.08 4.91
N LEU A 344 4.40 1.15 5.59
CA LEU A 344 5.43 2.12 5.30
C LEU A 344 6.01 1.94 3.88
N PRO A 345 6.60 0.79 3.50
CA PRO A 345 7.02 0.55 2.12
C PRO A 345 5.85 0.49 1.15
N PHE A 346 4.68 0.01 1.58
CA PHE A 346 3.48 -0.07 0.74
C PHE A 346 3.05 1.30 0.18
N GLY A 347 3.16 2.36 0.97
CA GLY A 347 2.88 3.72 0.48
C GLY A 347 3.77 4.15 -0.69
N LEU A 348 5.07 3.79 -0.64
CA LEU A 348 6.01 4.07 -1.72
C LEU A 348 5.64 3.27 -2.97
N GLU A 349 5.20 2.01 -2.81
CA GLU A 349 4.70 1.19 -3.92
C GLU A 349 3.51 1.83 -4.60
N CYS A 350 2.53 2.32 -3.84
CA CYS A 350 1.38 3.04 -4.39
C CYS A 350 1.81 4.22 -5.27
N VAL A 351 2.81 4.99 -4.86
CA VAL A 351 3.35 6.12 -5.64
C VAL A 351 4.07 5.64 -6.89
N VAL A 352 4.93 4.62 -6.78
CA VAL A 352 5.68 4.10 -7.93
C VAL A 352 4.74 3.49 -8.98
N ILE A 353 3.72 2.75 -8.56
CA ILE A 353 2.72 2.14 -9.43
C ILE A 353 1.88 3.21 -10.12
N ALA A 354 1.40 4.21 -9.37
CA ALA A 354 0.70 5.35 -9.96
C ALA A 354 1.60 6.13 -10.94
N GLY A 355 2.90 6.17 -10.67
CA GLY A 355 3.96 6.72 -11.53
C GLY A 355 4.08 6.06 -12.90
N LEU A 356 3.58 4.84 -13.07
CA LEU A 356 3.56 4.16 -14.37
C LEU A 356 2.48 4.70 -15.31
N LEU A 357 1.51 5.47 -14.79
CA LEU A 357 0.48 6.10 -15.62
C LEU A 357 1.07 7.28 -16.42
N PRO A 358 0.74 7.41 -17.72
CA PRO A 358 1.31 8.43 -18.61
C PRO A 358 1.13 9.90 -18.16
N ASN A 359 0.17 10.17 -17.28
CA ASN A 359 -0.16 11.52 -16.80
C ASN A 359 0.35 11.82 -15.38
N PHE A 360 1.14 10.93 -14.76
CA PHE A 360 1.60 11.12 -13.38
C PHE A 360 2.45 12.39 -13.21
N THR A 361 3.33 12.69 -14.18
CA THR A 361 4.34 13.75 -14.08
C THR A 361 3.95 15.07 -14.76
N ARG A 362 2.77 15.17 -15.40
CA ARG A 362 2.44 16.42 -16.14
C ARG A 362 2.16 17.61 -15.22
N ASP A 363 1.80 17.37 -13.96
CA ASP A 363 1.43 18.43 -13.00
C ASP A 363 1.90 18.16 -11.54
N ALA A 364 2.88 17.25 -11.33
CA ALA A 364 3.38 16.89 -9.99
C ALA A 364 4.43 17.88 -9.46
#